data_AF-A0A2V9N2E6-F1
#
_entry.id   AF-A0A2V9N2E6-F1
#
_cell.length_a   1.000
_cell.length_b   1.000
_cell.length_c   1.000
_cell.angle_alpha   90.00
_cell.angle_beta   90.00
_cell.angle_gamma   90.00
#
_symmetry.space_group_name_H-M   'P 1'
#
loop_
_entity.id
_entity.type
_entity.pdbx_description
1 polymer ?
#
loop_
_entity_poly.entity_id
_entity_poly.type
_entity_poly.pdbx_seq_one_letter_code
_entity_poly.pdbx_strand_id
1 'polypeptide(L)'
;MNRCAEAPEESIFRDKILLVISCFPAAQHRFEFVVGNALVAVSGGPQCHSYTQLFRSGIIEAVHASLLNHEVRGIKNIPSIGYERIVLEHLPKCLAVIKELEINPPLAVALSLVNVRGSQMFASNDYDLYSHYQLAQDHLILPEAVVDDAAKEPAKILKPIFDLVWNAFGYDRSWNFNENGKWVQRR
;
A
#
# COMPACT_ATOMS: atom_id res chain seq x y z
N MET A 1 -0.06 -39.97 -31.08
CA MET A 1 0.93 -38.99 -30.59
C MET A 1 0.35 -37.59 -30.81
N ASN A 2 -0.32 -37.05 -29.81
CA ASN A 2 -0.68 -35.63 -29.77
C ASN A 2 -0.21 -35.12 -28.42
N ARG A 3 0.86 -34.31 -28.43
CA ARG A 3 1.39 -33.64 -27.25
C ARG A 3 0.37 -32.58 -26.82
N CYS A 4 -0.18 -32.75 -25.63
CA CYS A 4 -0.80 -31.67 -24.89
C CYS A 4 0.20 -30.53 -24.77
N ALA A 5 -0.20 -29.33 -25.19
CA ALA A 5 0.48 -28.11 -24.81
C ALA A 5 0.22 -27.91 -23.31
N GLU A 6 1.24 -28.14 -22.50
CA GLU A 6 1.26 -27.69 -21.11
C GLU A 6 1.20 -26.16 -21.10
N ALA A 7 0.18 -25.62 -20.43
CA ALA A 7 0.10 -24.20 -20.12
C ALA A 7 1.23 -23.83 -19.14
N PRO A 8 1.89 -22.68 -19.28
CA PRO A 8 3.00 -22.32 -18.39
C PRO A 8 2.47 -21.85 -17.02
N GLU A 9 2.99 -22.50 -15.98
CA GLU A 9 3.17 -22.06 -14.59
C GLU A 9 2.03 -21.30 -13.89
N GLU A 10 1.05 -22.04 -13.36
CA GLU A 10 0.40 -21.71 -12.09
C GLU A 10 1.37 -21.96 -10.92
N SER A 11 2.34 -21.09 -10.70
CA SER A 11 3.15 -21.10 -9.47
C SER A 11 4.04 -19.88 -9.49
N ILE A 12 3.90 -18.98 -8.52
CA ILE A 12 5.10 -18.34 -7.95
C ILE A 12 4.85 -17.69 -6.58
N PHE A 13 3.64 -17.26 -6.19
CA PHE A 13 3.38 -16.89 -4.78
C PHE A 13 1.93 -17.12 -4.37
N ARG A 14 1.68 -18.17 -3.57
CA ARG A 14 0.43 -18.31 -2.79
C ARG A 14 0.41 -17.38 -1.57
N ASP A 15 1.57 -16.88 -1.16
CA ASP A 15 1.78 -16.16 0.10
C ASP A 15 2.10 -14.67 -0.16
N LYS A 16 1.06 -13.87 -0.41
CA LYS A 16 1.19 -12.42 -0.69
C LYS A 16 0.58 -11.55 0.41
N ILE A 17 1.29 -10.51 0.83
CA ILE A 17 0.74 -9.39 1.59
C ILE A 17 0.47 -8.25 0.58
N LEU A 18 -0.80 -7.93 0.40
CA LEU A 18 -1.27 -6.87 -0.47
C LEU A 18 -1.70 -5.67 0.38
N LEU A 19 -0.91 -4.60 0.41
CA LEU A 19 -1.30 -3.35 1.08
C LEU A 19 -1.89 -2.42 0.02
N VAL A 20 -3.21 -2.22 0.04
CA VAL A 20 -3.90 -1.35 -0.91
C VAL A 20 -4.24 -0.03 -0.22
N ILE A 21 -3.55 1.05 -0.55
CA ILE A 21 -4.01 2.37 -0.10
C ILE A 21 -4.96 2.92 -1.15
N SER A 22 -6.14 3.35 -0.71
CA SER A 22 -7.18 3.85 -1.61
C SER A 22 -7.54 5.30 -1.32
N CYS A 23 -7.79 6.07 -2.37
CA CYS A 23 -8.46 7.36 -2.27
C CYS A 23 -9.93 7.14 -2.62
N PHE A 24 -10.83 7.20 -1.65
CA PHE A 24 -12.25 7.36 -1.94
C PHE A 24 -12.70 8.73 -1.42
N PRO A 25 -13.44 9.52 -2.22
CA PRO A 25 -14.10 10.70 -1.67
C PRO A 25 -15.04 10.25 -0.55
N ALA A 26 -15.02 10.97 0.57
CA ALA A 26 -15.88 10.72 1.71
C ALA A 26 -17.34 11.09 1.39
N ALA A 27 -17.98 10.35 0.50
CA ALA A 27 -19.42 10.18 0.32
C ALA A 27 -19.68 9.41 -0.98
N GLN A 28 -19.79 8.08 -0.90
CA GLN A 28 -20.93 7.34 -1.48
C GLN A 28 -20.83 5.84 -1.18
N HIS A 29 -22.02 5.28 -0.94
CA HIS A 29 -22.30 4.03 -0.27
C HIS A 29 -22.29 2.80 -1.20
N ARG A 30 -22.32 1.63 -0.54
CA ARG A 30 -22.48 0.24 -0.99
C ARG A 30 -21.20 -0.46 -1.42
N PHE A 31 -20.66 -1.23 -0.48
CA PHE A 31 -20.02 -2.50 -0.79
C PHE A 31 -20.99 -3.61 -0.41
N GLU A 32 -21.73 -4.13 -1.39
CA GLU A 32 -22.25 -5.49 -1.29
C GLU A 32 -21.05 -6.43 -1.45
N PHE A 33 -20.71 -7.19 -0.41
CA PHE A 33 -19.98 -8.44 -0.58
C PHE A 33 -20.77 -9.56 0.06
N VAL A 34 -21.45 -10.33 -0.78
CA VAL A 34 -21.65 -11.75 -0.54
C VAL A 34 -20.26 -12.39 -0.63
N VAL A 35 -19.91 -13.30 0.29
CA VAL A 35 -19.31 -14.63 0.05
C VAL A 35 -18.81 -15.20 1.38
N GLY A 36 -19.30 -16.38 1.73
CA GLY A 36 -18.82 -17.14 2.88
C GLY A 36 -17.30 -17.37 2.84
N ASN A 37 -16.70 -17.39 4.03
CA ASN A 37 -15.37 -17.93 4.34
C ASN A 37 -14.16 -16.99 4.15
N ALA A 38 -14.24 -15.74 4.62
CA ALA A 38 -13.08 -14.86 4.86
C ALA A 38 -13.13 -14.24 6.27
N LEU A 39 -11.97 -13.92 6.85
CA LEU A 39 -11.86 -13.16 8.12
C LEU A 39 -11.60 -11.68 7.78
N VAL A 40 -12.42 -10.80 8.34
CA VAL A 40 -12.34 -9.34 8.12
C VAL A 40 -12.21 -8.63 9.46
N ALA A 41 -11.14 -7.86 9.63
CA ALA A 41 -10.98 -6.91 10.72
C ALA A 41 -11.35 -5.52 10.22
N VAL A 42 -12.31 -4.88 10.87
CA VAL A 42 -12.80 -3.55 10.52
C VAL A 42 -12.49 -2.58 11.66
N SER A 43 -11.96 -1.40 11.31
CA SER A 43 -11.72 -0.31 12.25
C SER A 43 -12.58 0.89 11.84
N GLY A 44 -13.57 1.28 12.65
CA GLY A 44 -14.30 2.53 12.49
C GLY A 44 -15.70 2.54 13.12
N GLY A 45 -16.18 3.74 13.47
CA GLY A 45 -17.54 4.00 13.96
C GLY A 45 -18.61 3.87 12.85
N PRO A 46 -19.69 4.69 12.83
CA PRO A 46 -20.79 4.53 11.86
C PRO A 46 -20.38 4.67 10.38
N GLN A 47 -19.16 5.15 10.10
CA GLN A 47 -18.49 5.13 8.80
C GLN A 47 -17.15 4.40 8.92
N CYS A 48 -16.96 3.37 8.11
CA CYS A 48 -15.71 2.62 8.01
C CYS A 48 -14.85 3.19 6.88
N HIS A 49 -13.62 3.58 7.19
CA HIS A 49 -12.65 4.11 6.22
C HIS A 49 -11.44 3.19 6.03
N SER A 50 -11.42 2.02 6.66
CA SER A 50 -10.32 1.07 6.56
C SER A 50 -10.73 -0.35 6.93
N TYR A 51 -10.19 -1.35 6.23
CA TYR A 51 -10.37 -2.75 6.58
C TYR A 51 -9.06 -3.52 6.39
N THR A 52 -8.94 -4.66 7.07
CA THR A 52 -7.93 -5.67 6.78
C THR A 52 -8.64 -7.01 6.59
N GLN A 53 -8.37 -7.71 5.49
CA GLN A 53 -8.98 -8.97 5.14
C GLN A 53 -7.92 -10.05 4.93
N LEU A 54 -8.11 -11.22 5.54
CA LEU A 54 -7.31 -12.41 5.26
C LEU A 54 -8.13 -13.36 4.37
N PHE A 55 -7.61 -13.63 3.19
CA PHE A 55 -8.17 -14.60 2.26
C PHE A 55 -7.69 -16.02 2.59
N ARG A 56 -8.49 -17.03 2.26
CA ARG A 56 -8.11 -18.45 2.38
C ARG A 56 -6.89 -18.84 1.54
N SER A 57 -6.54 -18.03 0.54
CA SER A 57 -5.31 -18.17 -0.22
C SER A 57 -4.05 -17.85 0.58
N GLY A 58 -4.16 -17.24 1.76
CA GLY A 58 -3.03 -16.71 2.52
C GLY A 58 -2.77 -15.22 2.26
N ILE A 59 -3.58 -14.58 1.41
CA ILE A 59 -3.41 -13.17 1.07
C ILE A 59 -3.96 -12.28 2.19
N ILE A 60 -3.17 -11.33 2.67
CA ILE A 60 -3.64 -10.25 3.55
C ILE A 60 -3.83 -9.00 2.71
N GLU A 61 -5.06 -8.50 2.63
CA GLU A 61 -5.37 -7.19 2.04
C GLU A 61 -5.63 -6.16 3.14
N ALA A 62 -4.92 -5.03 3.12
CA ALA A 62 -5.22 -3.91 4.01
C ALA A 62 -5.58 -2.66 3.20
N VAL A 63 -6.76 -2.10 3.46
CA VAL A 63 -7.29 -0.91 2.80
C VAL A 63 -7.43 0.26 3.76
N HIS A 64 -7.01 1.44 3.30
CA HIS A 64 -7.31 2.71 3.94
C HIS A 64 -7.84 3.70 2.89
N ALA A 65 -9.07 4.17 3.05
CA ALA A 65 -9.83 4.95 2.07
C ALA A 65 -9.73 6.47 2.25
N SER A 66 -9.57 6.93 3.50
CA SER A 66 -9.54 8.36 3.83
C SER A 66 -8.13 8.97 3.84
N LEU A 67 -7.09 8.15 3.67
CA LEU A 67 -5.68 8.57 3.81
C LEU A 67 -5.26 9.58 2.74
N LEU A 68 -5.82 9.41 1.54
CA LEU A 68 -5.52 10.24 0.38
C LEU A 68 -6.61 11.28 0.09
N ASN A 69 -7.63 11.38 0.95
CA ASN A 69 -8.77 12.28 0.76
C ASN A 69 -8.47 13.73 1.23
N HIS A 70 -7.20 14.12 1.28
CA HIS A 70 -6.79 15.46 1.64
C HIS A 70 -6.77 16.33 0.38
N GLU A 71 -7.63 17.35 0.34
CA GLU A 71 -7.72 18.28 -0.79
C GLU A 71 -7.37 19.69 -0.33
N VAL A 72 -6.51 20.37 -1.10
CA VAL A 72 -6.13 21.76 -0.85
C VAL A 72 -6.35 22.52 -2.14
N ARG A 73 -7.24 23.54 -2.10
CA ARG A 73 -7.57 24.40 -3.25
C ARG A 73 -8.01 23.63 -4.51
N GLY A 74 -8.80 22.57 -4.35
CA GLY A 74 -9.28 21.77 -5.50
C GLY A 74 -8.33 20.67 -5.97
N ILE A 75 -7.16 20.52 -5.33
CA ILE A 75 -6.14 19.55 -5.73
C ILE A 75 -6.01 18.47 -4.65
N LYS A 76 -6.10 17.19 -5.07
CA LYS A 76 -5.85 16.05 -4.19
C LYS A 76 -4.37 16.01 -3.82
N ASN A 77 -4.09 15.89 -2.52
CA ASN A 77 -2.74 15.89 -1.99
C ASN A 77 -2.44 14.56 -1.30
N ILE A 78 -1.37 13.91 -1.72
CA ILE A 78 -0.81 12.73 -1.06
C ILE A 78 0.04 13.21 0.12
N PRO A 79 -0.34 12.91 1.38
CA PRO A 79 0.39 13.38 2.56
C PRO A 79 1.69 12.59 2.72
N SER A 80 2.81 13.15 2.28
CA SER A 80 4.10 12.45 2.15
C SER A 80 4.57 11.72 3.42
N ILE A 81 4.25 12.24 4.60
CA ILE A 81 4.58 11.62 5.90
C ILE A 81 3.47 10.66 6.36
N GLY A 82 2.21 11.08 6.17
CA GLY A 82 1.05 10.41 6.74
C GLY A 82 0.85 9.00 6.18
N TYR A 83 0.98 8.83 4.85
CA TYR A 83 0.74 7.53 4.25
C TYR A 83 1.84 6.52 4.60
N GLU A 84 3.11 6.93 4.54
CA GLU A 84 4.22 6.04 4.87
C GLU A 84 4.15 5.57 6.32
N ARG A 85 3.84 6.47 7.25
CA ARG A 85 3.69 6.13 8.67
C ARG A 85 2.64 5.04 8.88
N ILE A 86 1.47 5.17 8.26
CA ILE A 86 0.39 4.17 8.40
C ILE A 86 0.83 2.81 7.87
N VAL A 87 1.49 2.77 6.71
CA VAL A 87 2.00 1.51 6.13
C VAL A 87 3.08 0.89 7.02
N LEU A 88 4.02 1.70 7.53
CA LEU A 88 5.08 1.27 8.44
C LEU A 88 4.55 0.72 9.76
N GLU A 89 3.49 1.30 10.31
CA GLU A 89 2.84 0.84 11.54
C GLU A 89 1.98 -0.41 11.32
N HIS A 90 1.49 -0.63 10.09
CA HIS A 90 0.59 -1.74 9.77
C HIS A 90 1.33 -3.01 9.33
N LEU A 91 2.39 -2.91 8.51
CA LEU A 91 3.14 -4.07 8.01
C LEU A 91 3.62 -5.04 9.13
N PRO A 92 4.14 -4.58 10.29
CA PRO A 92 4.56 -5.49 11.36
C PRO A 92 3.41 -6.35 11.90
N LYS A 93 2.19 -5.82 11.90
CA LYS A 93 0.98 -6.54 12.34
C LYS A 93 0.62 -7.64 11.34
N CYS A 94 0.72 -7.34 10.04
CA CYS A 94 0.55 -8.35 8.99
C CYS A 94 1.60 -9.46 9.10
N LEU A 95 2.88 -9.10 9.27
CA LEU A 95 3.96 -10.07 9.43
C LEU A 95 3.78 -10.95 10.68
N ALA A 96 3.24 -10.40 11.78
CA ALA A 96 2.91 -11.17 12.97
C ALA A 96 1.82 -12.22 12.69
N VAL A 97 0.75 -11.84 11.96
CA VAL A 97 -0.31 -12.79 11.55
C VAL A 97 0.25 -13.89 10.65
N ILE A 98 1.08 -13.54 9.65
CA ILE A 98 1.74 -14.52 8.77
C ILE A 98 2.60 -15.50 9.59
N LYS A 99 3.32 -15.00 10.60
CA LYS A 99 4.12 -15.83 11.50
C LYS A 99 3.26 -16.77 12.36
N GLU A 100 2.13 -16.30 12.89
CA GLU A 100 1.18 -17.12 13.66
C GLU A 100 0.51 -18.20 12.80
N LEU A 101 0.34 -17.94 11.50
CA LEU A 101 -0.15 -18.90 10.51
C LEU A 101 0.93 -19.88 10.02
N GLU A 102 2.15 -19.80 10.55
CA GLU A 102 3.30 -20.63 10.17
C GLU A 102 3.64 -20.56 8.67
N ILE A 103 3.31 -19.44 8.02
CA ILE A 103 3.63 -19.18 6.61
C ILE A 103 5.09 -18.73 6.54
N ASN A 104 5.90 -19.50 5.80
CA ASN A 104 7.32 -19.24 5.65
C ASN A 104 7.59 -18.34 4.44
N PRO A 105 8.62 -17.48 4.49
CA PRO A 105 9.13 -16.78 3.33
C PRO A 105 9.48 -17.72 2.16
N PRO A 106 9.51 -17.22 0.91
CA PRO A 106 9.40 -15.81 0.51
C PRO A 106 7.97 -15.26 0.55
N LEU A 107 7.81 -14.04 1.09
CA LEU A 107 6.55 -13.29 1.06
C LEU A 107 6.64 -12.16 0.02
N ALA A 108 5.53 -11.80 -0.60
CA ALA A 108 5.46 -10.58 -1.42
C ALA A 108 4.77 -9.45 -0.66
N VAL A 109 5.30 -8.22 -0.71
CA VAL A 109 4.65 -7.01 -0.19
C VAL A 109 4.39 -6.06 -1.33
N ALA A 110 3.13 -5.75 -1.60
CA ALA A 110 2.71 -4.85 -2.67
C ALA A 110 2.06 -3.59 -2.09
N LEU A 111 2.29 -2.44 -2.74
CA LEU A 111 1.60 -1.18 -2.44
C LEU A 111 0.94 -0.63 -3.69
N SER A 112 -0.30 -0.17 -3.56
CA SER A 112 -1.01 0.55 -4.62
C SER A 112 -1.65 1.81 -4.07
N LEU A 113 -1.69 2.88 -4.87
CA LEU A 113 -2.52 4.06 -4.62
C LEU A 113 -3.61 4.13 -5.69
N VAL A 114 -4.89 4.05 -5.31
CA VAL A 114 -6.01 4.10 -6.27
C VAL A 114 -6.77 5.43 -6.25
N ASN A 115 -7.31 5.83 -7.41
CA ASN A 115 -8.04 7.08 -7.67
C ASN A 115 -7.19 8.35 -7.43
N VAL A 116 -5.94 8.29 -7.86
CA VAL A 116 -4.90 9.32 -7.65
C VAL A 116 -4.66 10.23 -8.84
N ARG A 117 -5.50 10.16 -9.89
CA ARG A 117 -5.41 11.09 -11.02
C ARG A 117 -5.52 12.54 -10.58
N GLY A 118 -4.64 13.38 -11.10
CA GLY A 118 -4.55 14.81 -10.76
C GLY A 118 -4.04 15.08 -9.35
N SER A 119 -3.65 14.03 -8.61
CA SER A 119 -3.07 14.22 -7.28
C SER A 119 -1.62 14.66 -7.38
N GLN A 120 -1.18 15.39 -6.37
CA GLN A 120 0.21 15.82 -6.17
C GLN A 120 0.72 15.36 -4.80
N MET A 121 2.03 15.26 -4.62
CA MET A 121 2.61 14.94 -3.31
C MET A 121 2.87 16.21 -2.50
N PHE A 122 2.41 16.23 -1.25
CA PHE A 122 2.72 17.30 -0.31
C PHE A 122 4.06 17.01 0.37
N ALA A 123 5.16 17.35 -0.30
CA ALA A 123 6.52 16.98 0.08
C ALA A 123 7.26 18.00 0.95
N SER A 124 6.75 19.18 1.27
CA SER A 124 7.34 20.07 2.29
C SER A 124 6.30 21.08 2.77
N ASN A 125 6.55 21.73 3.91
CA ASN A 125 5.73 22.85 4.40
C ASN A 125 5.98 24.15 3.63
N ASP A 126 6.98 24.18 2.75
CA ASP A 126 7.16 25.30 1.85
C ASP A 126 5.97 25.30 0.89
N TYR A 127 5.30 26.44 0.81
CA TYR A 127 4.11 26.67 0.01
C TYR A 127 4.37 26.62 -1.51
N ASP A 128 5.22 25.70 -1.98
CA ASP A 128 5.12 25.13 -3.32
C ASP A 128 3.84 24.28 -3.36
N LEU A 129 2.71 24.99 -3.29
CA LEU A 129 1.35 24.48 -3.46
C LEU A 129 1.14 23.82 -4.83
N TYR A 130 2.17 23.85 -5.68
CA TYR A 130 2.24 23.22 -6.98
C TYR A 130 3.55 22.42 -7.06
N SER A 131 3.55 21.19 -6.54
CA SER A 131 4.37 20.20 -7.24
C SER A 131 3.88 20.20 -8.68
N HIS A 132 4.76 20.51 -9.64
CA HIS A 132 4.41 20.49 -11.06
C HIS A 132 4.11 19.06 -11.57
N TYR A 133 4.30 18.05 -10.72
CA TYR A 133 4.12 16.65 -11.04
C TYR A 133 2.82 16.11 -10.46
N GLN A 134 1.75 16.26 -11.26
CA GLN A 134 0.49 15.59 -11.01
C GLN A 134 0.46 14.23 -11.70
N LEU A 135 -0.10 13.23 -11.04
CA LEU A 135 -0.29 11.91 -11.66
C LEU A 135 -1.35 11.98 -12.76
N ALA A 136 -0.99 11.48 -13.93
CA ALA A 136 -1.94 11.34 -15.05
C ALA A 136 -2.78 10.04 -14.94
N GLN A 137 -2.26 9.02 -14.27
CA GLN A 137 -2.93 7.73 -14.11
C GLN A 137 -3.98 7.77 -12.98
N ASP A 138 -5.06 7.01 -13.17
CA ASP A 138 -6.06 6.80 -12.12
C ASP A 138 -5.53 5.96 -10.96
N HIS A 139 -4.59 5.05 -11.23
CA HIS A 139 -4.02 4.16 -10.23
C HIS A 139 -2.49 4.10 -10.37
N LEU A 140 -1.80 4.14 -9.24
CA LEU A 140 -0.37 3.87 -9.11
C LEU A 140 -0.20 2.46 -8.53
N ILE A 141 0.04 1.48 -9.39
CA ILE A 141 0.31 0.09 -9.01
C ILE A 141 1.81 -0.14 -9.04
N LEU A 142 2.40 -0.46 -7.88
CA LEU A 142 3.85 -0.60 -7.75
C LEU A 142 4.30 -2.07 -7.84
N PRO A 143 5.56 -2.33 -8.27
CA PRO A 143 6.16 -3.64 -8.17
C PRO A 143 6.15 -4.18 -6.73
N GLU A 144 6.00 -5.49 -6.60
CA GLU A 144 6.01 -6.19 -5.32
C GLU A 144 7.45 -6.29 -4.78
N ALA A 145 7.65 -6.06 -3.47
CA ALA A 145 8.90 -6.36 -2.80
C ALA A 145 8.88 -7.79 -2.25
N VAL A 146 9.88 -8.58 -2.61
CA VAL A 146 10.06 -9.93 -2.05
C VAL A 146 10.75 -9.83 -0.69
N VAL A 147 10.19 -10.51 0.30
CA VAL A 147 10.66 -10.58 1.67
C VAL A 147 11.10 -12.01 1.93
N ASP A 148 12.40 -12.26 1.84
CA ASP A 148 13.01 -13.56 2.09
C ASP A 148 13.20 -13.85 3.58
N ASP A 149 13.11 -12.81 4.42
CA ASP A 149 13.24 -12.90 5.88
C ASP A 149 12.18 -12.01 6.54
N ALA A 150 11.20 -12.64 7.19
CA ALA A 150 10.14 -11.95 7.92
C ALA A 150 10.65 -11.22 9.20
N ALA A 151 11.88 -11.50 9.65
CA ALA A 151 12.53 -10.77 10.73
C ALA A 151 13.21 -9.47 10.25
N LYS A 152 13.28 -9.24 8.94
CA LYS A 152 13.84 -8.01 8.36
C LYS A 152 13.04 -6.79 8.85
N GLU A 153 13.76 -5.72 9.15
CA GLU A 153 13.16 -4.46 9.61
C GLU A 153 12.13 -3.93 8.58
N PRO A 154 10.86 -3.69 8.97
CA PRO A 154 9.80 -3.23 8.09
C PRO A 154 10.16 -1.99 7.27
N ALA A 155 10.90 -1.05 7.86
CA ALA A 155 11.40 0.14 7.19
C ALA A 155 12.29 -0.20 5.97
N LYS A 156 13.13 -1.23 6.08
CA LYS A 156 14.00 -1.68 4.99
C LYS A 156 13.26 -2.43 3.90
N ILE A 157 12.14 -3.08 4.23
CA ILE A 157 11.25 -3.71 3.24
C ILE A 157 10.51 -2.63 2.45
N LEU A 158 9.98 -1.62 3.14
CA LEU A 158 9.09 -0.62 2.55
C LEU A 158 9.83 0.54 1.87
N LYS A 159 11.07 0.84 2.25
CA LYS A 159 11.82 1.96 1.67
C LYS A 159 11.87 1.91 0.13
N PRO A 160 12.24 0.79 -0.53
CA PRO A 160 12.22 0.73 -2.00
C PRO A 160 10.84 1.02 -2.60
N ILE A 161 9.77 0.55 -1.96
CA ILE A 161 8.39 0.80 -2.40
C ILE A 161 8.04 2.29 -2.26
N PHE A 162 8.38 2.92 -1.14
CA PHE A 162 8.15 4.35 -0.96
C PHE A 162 8.97 5.21 -1.92
N ASP A 163 10.22 4.84 -2.20
CA ASP A 163 11.03 5.52 -3.20
C ASP A 163 10.35 5.50 -4.58
N LEU A 164 9.67 4.41 -4.94
CA LEU A 164 8.87 4.32 -6.18
C LEU A 164 7.63 5.23 -6.14
N VAL A 165 6.95 5.35 -5.00
CA VAL A 165 5.85 6.32 -4.84
C VAL A 165 6.39 7.73 -5.12
N TRP A 166 7.46 8.13 -4.45
CA TRP A 166 8.07 9.46 -4.60
C TRP A 166 8.56 9.73 -6.03
N ASN A 167 9.14 8.72 -6.69
CA ASN A 167 9.51 8.79 -8.11
C ASN A 167 8.32 9.12 -9.00
N ALA A 168 7.15 8.53 -8.74
CA ALA A 168 5.93 8.80 -9.49
C ALA A 168 5.45 10.27 -9.36
N PHE A 169 5.89 10.98 -8.32
CA PHE A 169 5.61 12.41 -8.09
C PHE A 169 6.82 13.32 -8.37
N GLY A 170 7.84 12.83 -9.09
CA GLY A 170 8.97 13.63 -9.57
C GLY A 170 10.12 13.81 -8.57
N TYR A 171 10.17 12.99 -7.52
CA TYR A 171 11.27 13.01 -6.54
C TYR A 171 12.20 11.81 -6.71
N ASP A 172 13.48 11.99 -6.42
CA ASP A 172 14.50 10.94 -6.55
C ASP A 172 14.29 9.77 -5.57
N ARG A 173 13.77 10.06 -4.37
CA ARG A 173 13.54 9.10 -3.29
C ARG A 173 12.62 9.67 -2.21
N SER A 174 12.18 8.83 -1.28
CA SER A 174 11.52 9.31 -0.06
C SER A 174 12.49 10.10 0.82
N TRP A 175 12.10 11.33 1.16
CA TRP A 175 12.86 12.18 2.08
C TRP A 175 12.65 11.83 3.55
N ASN A 176 11.81 10.84 3.86
CA ASN A 176 11.53 10.43 5.23
C ASN A 176 12.50 9.34 5.73
N PHE A 177 13.60 9.05 5.03
CA PHE A 177 14.58 8.04 5.43
C PHE A 177 15.96 8.65 5.61
N ASN A 178 16.64 8.28 6.70
CA ASN A 178 18.04 8.63 6.90
C ASN A 178 18.97 7.68 6.11
N GLU A 179 20.28 7.98 6.14
CA GLU A 179 21.32 7.20 5.43
C GLU A 179 21.38 5.72 5.85
N ASN A 180 20.94 5.41 7.08
CA ASN A 180 20.89 4.04 7.60
C ASN A 180 19.60 3.29 7.20
N GLY A 181 18.72 3.91 6.41
CA GLY A 181 17.45 3.33 5.98
C GLY A 181 16.39 3.29 7.08
N LYS A 182 16.54 4.09 8.14
CA LYS A 182 15.50 4.24 9.17
C LYS A 182 14.56 5.37 8.79
N TRP A 183 13.27 5.15 9.02
CA TRP A 183 12.26 6.19 8.84
C TRP A 183 12.42 7.26 9.92
N VAL A 184 12.48 8.52 9.51
CA VAL A 184 12.62 9.70 10.35
C VAL A 184 11.50 10.68 10.03
N GLN A 185 10.68 10.99 11.04
CA GLN A 185 9.64 11.99 10.85
C GLN A 185 10.29 13.36 10.72
N ARG A 186 10.20 13.93 9.52
CA ARG A 186 10.55 15.33 9.27
C ARG A 186 9.42 16.27 9.74
N ARG A 187 9.78 17.50 10.08
CA ARG A 187 8.85 18.53 10.56
C ARG A 187 8.22 19.30 9.41
#